data_AF-A0A286E944-F1
#
_entry.id   AF-A0A286E944-F1
#
_cell.length_a   1.000
_cell.length_b   1.000
_cell.length_c   1.000
_cell.angle_alpha   90.00
_cell.angle_beta   90.00
_cell.angle_gamma   90.00
#
_symmetry.space_group_name_H-M   'P 1'
#
loop_
_entity.id
_entity.type
_entity.pdbx_description
1 polymer ?
#
loop_
_entity_poly.entity_id
_entity_poly.type
_entity_poly.pdbx_seq_one_letter_code
_entity_poly.pdbx_strand_id
1 'polypeptide(L)'
;MAAVGAAGIMLASVGVVVGVGAVAASASGPPSSLGGVPQLPPEAAPFEPWLAQAAEQCDGLPAAVLAAQLWAESGFSLENPLVSPAGAEGPAQFMPGTWATWGRDDDGNGRVSPYDPGDAVMAQGRLMCSLLAQAHDSGLAGDPLALALAGYNAGWGAVQDHGGVPPYQETQEYIEKILAKASEWTVPPVSGNGAGTGAVQRAAAYLGTPYSWGGGTPSGPGYGFCDGVNGYTNGRCMASITKGFDCSSLVQMAWWPATQLPRVAADQYAATASTPVSRDQLQPGDLVFWTNGGTTGIYHVALYYGDGHVLHAPRTGRDVSVQPLDDAMPTADFYGATRPV
;
A
#
# COMPACT_ATOMS: atom_id res chain seq x y z
N MET A 1 68.79 28.70 -58.50
CA MET A 1 69.16 27.51 -57.70
C MET A 1 68.39 27.57 -56.39
N ALA A 2 67.70 26.48 -56.02
CA ALA A 2 67.03 26.15 -54.74
C ALA A 2 65.98 27.16 -54.21
N ALA A 3 64.67 26.89 -54.05
CA ALA A 3 63.89 25.77 -53.50
C ALA A 3 63.75 25.75 -51.96
N VAL A 4 62.47 25.79 -51.54
CA VAL A 4 61.80 25.23 -50.34
C VAL A 4 61.83 26.00 -49.01
N GLY A 5 60.64 26.15 -48.43
CA GLY A 5 60.46 26.42 -46.98
C GLY A 5 59.09 26.93 -46.58
N ALA A 6 58.01 26.16 -46.82
CA ALA A 6 56.69 26.44 -46.25
C ALA A 6 56.69 26.09 -44.75
N ALA A 7 56.35 27.05 -43.89
CA ALA A 7 56.09 26.84 -42.47
C ALA A 7 54.63 27.22 -42.17
N GLY A 8 53.79 26.21 -41.96
CA GLY A 8 52.44 26.38 -41.46
C GLY A 8 52.46 26.72 -39.98
N ILE A 9 51.72 27.77 -39.60
CA ILE A 9 51.40 28.07 -38.21
C ILE A 9 49.96 27.61 -37.98
N MET A 10 49.83 26.42 -37.39
CA MET A 10 48.58 25.95 -36.77
C MET A 10 48.39 26.70 -35.46
N LEU A 11 47.42 27.62 -35.42
CA LEU A 11 46.90 28.14 -34.17
C LEU A 11 46.05 27.05 -33.51
N ALA A 12 46.57 26.47 -32.44
CA ALA A 12 45.82 25.58 -31.57
C ALA A 12 44.75 26.39 -30.81
N SER A 13 43.50 26.30 -31.27
CA SER A 13 42.34 26.72 -30.50
C SER A 13 42.12 25.74 -29.35
N VAL A 14 42.34 26.19 -28.12
CA VAL A 14 41.94 25.50 -26.90
C VAL A 14 40.41 25.49 -26.86
N GLY A 15 39.81 24.37 -27.28
CA GLY A 15 38.41 24.10 -27.08
C GLY A 15 38.15 23.84 -25.60
N VAL A 16 37.51 24.78 -24.92
CA VAL A 16 36.90 24.53 -23.62
C VAL A 16 35.72 23.60 -23.87
N VAL A 17 35.92 22.30 -23.65
CA VAL A 17 34.82 21.35 -23.56
C VAL A 17 34.11 21.64 -22.24
N VAL A 18 33.05 22.43 -22.28
CA VAL A 18 32.06 22.48 -21.20
C VAL A 18 31.36 21.13 -21.26
N GLY A 19 31.84 20.19 -20.45
CA GLY A 19 31.13 18.94 -20.19
C GLY A 19 29.83 19.28 -19.49
N VAL A 20 28.76 19.44 -20.26
CA VAL A 20 27.40 19.36 -19.73
C VAL A 20 27.24 17.91 -19.32
N GLY A 21 27.51 17.62 -18.05
CA GLY A 21 27.14 16.35 -17.46
C GLY A 21 25.64 16.21 -17.60
N ALA A 22 25.21 15.34 -18.51
CA ALA A 22 23.83 14.87 -18.51
C ALA A 22 23.63 14.18 -17.17
N VAL A 23 22.96 14.87 -16.24
CA VAL A 23 22.23 14.19 -15.17
C VAL A 23 21.19 13.36 -15.87
N ALA A 24 21.46 12.06 -16.01
CA ALA A 24 20.45 11.10 -16.39
C ALA A 24 19.31 11.26 -15.40
N ALA A 25 18.15 11.71 -15.89
CA ALA A 25 16.92 11.63 -15.15
C ALA A 25 16.68 10.13 -14.89
N SER A 26 16.96 9.69 -13.67
CA SER A 26 16.50 8.41 -13.17
C SER A 26 15.00 8.37 -13.44
N ALA A 27 14.52 7.34 -14.14
CA ALA A 27 13.10 7.05 -14.20
C ALA A 27 12.63 6.87 -12.75
N SER A 28 12.05 7.92 -12.18
CA SER A 28 11.52 7.90 -10.83
C SER A 28 10.22 7.13 -10.90
N GLY A 29 10.28 5.86 -10.46
CA GLY A 29 9.09 5.19 -9.97
C GLY A 29 8.42 6.04 -8.88
N PRO A 30 7.19 5.68 -8.46
CA PRO A 30 6.48 6.41 -7.43
C PRO A 30 7.39 6.60 -6.20
N PRO A 31 7.24 7.72 -5.45
CA PRO A 31 8.02 7.96 -4.25
C PRO A 31 8.06 6.69 -3.39
N SER A 32 9.23 6.36 -2.80
CA SER A 32 9.41 5.09 -2.06
C SER A 32 8.37 4.86 -0.95
N SER A 33 7.69 5.91 -0.49
CA SER A 33 6.57 5.88 0.44
C SER A 33 5.28 5.26 -0.11
N LEU A 34 5.14 5.07 -1.43
CA LEU A 34 3.94 4.53 -2.09
C LEU A 34 4.13 3.09 -2.61
N GLY A 35 5.33 2.50 -2.47
CA GLY A 35 5.64 1.13 -2.91
C GLY A 35 5.24 0.03 -1.92
N GLY A 36 4.35 0.36 -0.98
CA GLY A 36 3.92 -0.53 0.10
C GLY A 36 2.56 -1.18 -0.14
N VAL A 37 2.09 -1.92 0.86
CA VAL A 37 0.76 -2.54 0.78
C VAL A 37 -0.29 -1.51 1.23
N PRO A 38 -1.38 -1.31 0.47
CA PRO A 38 -2.45 -0.44 0.89
C PRO A 38 -3.19 -1.03 2.11
N GLN A 39 -3.36 -0.22 3.15
CA GLN A 39 -4.23 -0.48 4.28
C GLN A 39 -5.38 0.52 4.25
N LEU A 40 -6.45 0.10 3.59
CA LEU A 40 -7.57 0.96 3.25
C LEU A 40 -8.62 0.97 4.38
N PRO A 41 -9.44 2.02 4.47
CA PRO A 41 -10.50 2.08 5.46
C PRO A 41 -11.63 1.10 5.08
N PRO A 42 -12.45 0.60 6.03
CA PRO A 42 -13.47 -0.43 5.76
C PRO A 42 -14.46 -0.09 4.65
N GLU A 43 -14.73 1.20 4.41
CA GLU A 43 -15.60 1.69 3.34
C GLU A 43 -15.04 1.34 1.94
N ALA A 44 -13.72 1.13 1.83
CA ALA A 44 -13.06 0.73 0.59
C ALA A 44 -13.24 -0.76 0.26
N ALA A 45 -13.69 -1.61 1.21
CA ALA A 45 -13.76 -3.07 1.06
C ALA A 45 -14.42 -3.56 -0.26
N PRO A 46 -15.51 -2.96 -0.78
CA PRO A 46 -16.11 -3.35 -2.06
C PRO A 46 -15.20 -3.13 -3.28
N PHE A 47 -14.19 -2.27 -3.15
CA PHE A 47 -13.30 -1.83 -4.22
C PHE A 47 -11.93 -2.51 -4.16
N GLU A 48 -11.50 -3.01 -2.99
CA GLU A 48 -10.12 -3.50 -2.76
C GLU A 48 -9.63 -4.55 -3.76
N PRO A 49 -10.42 -5.60 -4.12
CA PRO A 49 -9.95 -6.60 -5.09
C PRO A 49 -9.63 -5.98 -6.45
N TRP A 50 -10.45 -5.02 -6.87
CA TRP A 50 -10.31 -4.33 -8.15
C TRP A 50 -9.19 -3.30 -8.10
N LEU A 51 -8.97 -2.64 -6.96
CA LEU A 51 -7.85 -1.72 -6.75
C LEU A 51 -6.50 -2.44 -6.86
N ALA A 52 -6.40 -3.63 -6.25
CA ALA A 52 -5.24 -4.49 -6.37
C ALA A 52 -5.03 -4.94 -7.83
N GLN A 53 -6.08 -5.46 -8.47
CA GLN A 53 -6.02 -5.93 -9.86
C GLN A 53 -5.67 -4.81 -10.84
N ALA A 54 -6.21 -3.60 -10.67
CA ALA A 54 -5.92 -2.44 -11.49
C ALA A 54 -4.46 -1.98 -11.36
N ALA A 55 -3.93 -1.95 -10.12
CA ALA A 55 -2.55 -1.59 -9.85
C ALA A 55 -1.56 -2.62 -10.45
N GLU A 56 -1.87 -3.91 -10.39
CA GLU A 56 -1.06 -4.97 -11.00
C GLU A 56 -0.92 -4.83 -12.52
N GLN A 57 -1.88 -4.17 -13.19
CA GLN A 57 -1.86 -3.98 -14.64
C GLN A 57 -1.04 -2.76 -15.09
N CYS A 58 -0.54 -1.95 -14.16
CA CYS A 58 0.16 -0.72 -14.50
C CYS A 58 1.36 -0.43 -13.59
N ASP A 59 2.56 -0.62 -14.13
CA ASP A 59 3.79 -0.24 -13.46
C ASP A 59 3.79 1.26 -13.13
N GLY A 60 4.09 1.58 -11.87
CA GLY A 60 4.14 2.96 -11.39
C GLY A 60 2.81 3.54 -10.92
N LEU A 61 1.73 2.74 -10.89
CA LEU A 61 0.42 3.13 -10.35
C LEU A 61 0.07 2.32 -9.08
N PRO A 62 0.38 2.83 -7.87
CA PRO A 62 0.08 2.14 -6.64
C PRO A 62 -1.42 2.01 -6.36
N ALA A 63 -1.86 0.87 -5.82
CA ALA A 63 -3.25 0.66 -5.41
C ALA A 63 -3.74 1.70 -4.38
N ALA A 64 -2.87 2.15 -3.48
CA ALA A 64 -3.19 3.22 -2.52
C ALA A 64 -3.52 4.56 -3.21
N VAL A 65 -2.91 4.85 -4.36
CA VAL A 65 -3.19 6.05 -5.14
C VAL A 65 -4.54 5.95 -5.84
N LEU A 66 -4.84 4.79 -6.45
CA LEU A 66 -6.16 4.53 -7.01
C LEU A 66 -7.27 4.63 -5.95
N ALA A 67 -7.02 4.09 -4.76
CA ALA A 67 -7.96 4.15 -3.64
C ALA A 67 -8.15 5.60 -3.16
N ALA A 68 -7.05 6.34 -2.97
CA ALA A 68 -7.10 7.74 -2.55
C ALA A 68 -7.81 8.63 -3.60
N GLN A 69 -7.62 8.34 -4.88
CA GLN A 69 -8.34 8.99 -5.95
C GLN A 69 -9.84 8.67 -5.89
N LEU A 70 -10.22 7.39 -5.78
CA LEU A 70 -11.62 6.98 -5.65
C LEU A 70 -12.32 7.62 -4.44
N TRP A 71 -11.58 7.75 -3.33
CA TRP A 71 -12.03 8.50 -2.16
C TRP A 71 -12.15 10.01 -2.43
N ALA A 72 -11.24 10.61 -3.17
CA ALA A 72 -11.32 12.03 -3.53
C ALA A 72 -12.53 12.32 -4.43
N GLU A 73 -12.90 11.39 -5.31
CA GLU A 73 -14.04 11.51 -6.23
C GLU A 73 -15.39 11.38 -5.51
N SER A 74 -15.56 10.40 -4.62
CA SER A 74 -16.88 10.07 -4.06
C SER A 74 -16.89 9.70 -2.59
N GLY A 75 -15.73 9.60 -1.95
CA GLY A 75 -15.61 9.04 -0.60
C GLY A 75 -15.98 7.56 -0.54
N PHE A 76 -15.71 6.79 -1.60
CA PHE A 76 -16.12 5.38 -1.75
C PHE A 76 -17.65 5.17 -1.79
N SER A 77 -18.41 6.16 -2.26
CA SER A 77 -19.87 6.05 -2.30
C SER A 77 -20.34 5.01 -3.31
N LEU A 78 -21.23 4.12 -2.85
CA LEU A 78 -21.95 3.13 -3.68
C LEU A 78 -23.37 3.60 -4.05
N GLU A 79 -23.68 4.89 -3.86
CA GLU A 79 -24.98 5.43 -4.25
C GLU A 79 -25.23 5.21 -5.75
N ASN A 80 -26.47 4.84 -6.09
CA ASN A 80 -26.87 4.62 -7.47
C ASN A 80 -28.30 5.18 -7.66
N PRO A 81 -28.48 6.29 -8.40
CA PRO A 81 -27.44 7.01 -9.15
C PRO A 81 -26.61 7.98 -8.28
N LEU A 82 -25.29 7.94 -8.42
CA LEU A 82 -24.37 8.97 -7.93
C LEU A 82 -23.89 9.83 -9.10
N VAL A 83 -24.36 11.08 -9.19
CA VAL A 83 -24.06 11.99 -10.31
C VAL A 83 -23.70 13.37 -9.78
N SER A 84 -22.56 13.93 -10.21
CA SER A 84 -22.17 15.30 -9.86
C SER A 84 -22.98 16.36 -10.63
N PRO A 85 -22.94 17.64 -10.20
CA PRO A 85 -23.53 18.73 -10.97
C PRO A 85 -22.96 18.87 -12.39
N ALA A 86 -21.74 18.40 -12.64
CA ALA A 86 -21.11 18.39 -13.96
C ALA A 86 -21.57 17.19 -14.82
N GLY A 87 -22.29 16.22 -14.25
CA GLY A 87 -22.74 15.01 -14.92
C GLY A 87 -21.76 13.84 -14.85
N ALA A 88 -20.79 13.89 -13.93
CA ALA A 88 -19.87 12.77 -13.69
C ALA A 88 -20.56 11.67 -12.88
N GLU A 89 -20.39 10.41 -13.26
CA GLU A 89 -21.19 9.28 -12.77
C GLU A 89 -20.36 8.27 -11.96
N GLY A 90 -20.98 7.70 -10.92
CA GLY A 90 -20.47 6.55 -10.17
C GLY A 90 -19.33 6.86 -9.19
N PRO A 91 -18.81 5.84 -8.47
CA PRO A 91 -17.80 6.02 -7.44
C PRO A 91 -16.50 6.69 -7.94
N ALA A 92 -16.13 6.47 -9.20
CA ALA A 92 -14.97 7.08 -9.84
C ALA A 92 -15.29 8.38 -10.60
N GLN A 93 -16.53 8.88 -10.54
CA GLN A 93 -16.96 10.15 -11.15
C GLN A 93 -16.51 10.31 -12.61
N PHE A 94 -16.87 9.34 -13.44
CA PHE A 94 -16.58 9.40 -14.88
C PHE A 94 -17.55 10.30 -15.62
N MET A 95 -17.03 11.22 -16.43
CA MET A 95 -17.84 11.88 -17.44
C MET A 95 -18.32 10.86 -18.49
N PRO A 96 -19.54 10.98 -19.06
CA PRO A 96 -20.09 9.99 -19.98
C PRO A 96 -19.21 9.69 -21.22
N GLY A 97 -18.55 10.70 -21.77
CA GLY A 97 -17.62 10.53 -22.89
C GLY A 97 -16.35 9.76 -22.52
N THR A 98 -15.84 9.99 -21.31
CA THR A 98 -14.70 9.24 -20.76
C THR A 98 -15.11 7.80 -20.47
N TRP A 99 -16.27 7.59 -19.86
CA TRP A 99 -16.81 6.25 -19.60
C TRP A 99 -16.96 5.42 -20.88
N ALA A 100 -17.47 6.01 -21.96
CA ALA A 100 -17.63 5.34 -23.24
C ALA A 100 -16.30 4.80 -23.83
N THR A 101 -15.15 5.34 -23.38
CA THR A 101 -13.82 4.89 -23.82
C THR A 101 -13.25 3.81 -22.89
N TRP A 102 -13.46 3.95 -21.58
CA TRP A 102 -12.74 3.17 -20.57
C TRP A 102 -13.57 2.09 -19.88
N GLY A 103 -14.90 2.21 -19.88
CA GLY A 103 -15.83 1.27 -19.26
C GLY A 103 -15.85 -0.08 -19.97
N ARG A 104 -15.79 -1.16 -19.20
CA ARG A 104 -15.89 -2.57 -19.64
C ARG A 104 -16.58 -3.36 -18.53
N ASP A 105 -17.09 -4.54 -18.88
CA ASP A 105 -17.65 -5.52 -17.94
C ASP A 105 -16.47 -6.32 -17.37
N ASP A 106 -15.89 -5.81 -16.28
CA ASP A 106 -14.67 -6.35 -15.69
C ASP A 106 -14.97 -7.43 -14.62
N ASP A 107 -16.19 -7.43 -14.05
CA ASP A 107 -16.64 -8.42 -13.09
C ASP A 107 -17.38 -9.62 -13.73
N GLY A 108 -17.69 -9.54 -15.03
CA GLY A 108 -18.33 -10.59 -15.80
C GLY A 108 -19.83 -10.74 -15.52
N ASN A 109 -20.48 -9.71 -14.97
CA ASN A 109 -21.90 -9.75 -14.63
C ASN A 109 -22.83 -9.49 -15.84
N GLY A 110 -22.26 -9.17 -17.01
CA GLY A 110 -23.00 -8.93 -18.26
C GLY A 110 -23.51 -7.49 -18.41
N ARG A 111 -23.08 -6.56 -17.55
CA ARG A 111 -23.41 -5.13 -17.60
C ARG A 111 -22.12 -4.33 -17.61
N VAL A 112 -22.13 -3.21 -18.33
CA VAL A 112 -21.05 -2.21 -18.28
C VAL A 112 -21.63 -0.98 -17.61
N SER A 113 -21.23 -0.71 -16.37
CA SER A 113 -21.87 0.34 -15.55
C SER A 113 -20.86 1.20 -14.79
N PRO A 114 -20.91 2.55 -14.88
CA PRO A 114 -20.04 3.40 -14.08
C PRO A 114 -20.36 3.32 -12.58
N TYR A 115 -21.53 2.79 -12.21
CA TYR A 115 -21.96 2.57 -10.83
C TYR A 115 -21.57 1.20 -10.28
N ASP A 116 -21.02 0.31 -11.12
CA ASP A 116 -20.53 -0.99 -10.66
C ASP A 116 -19.10 -0.82 -10.11
N PRO A 117 -18.79 -1.29 -8.88
CA PRO A 117 -17.45 -1.14 -8.29
C PRO A 117 -16.32 -1.75 -9.12
N GLY A 118 -16.55 -2.93 -9.71
CA GLY A 118 -15.56 -3.63 -10.51
C GLY A 118 -15.25 -2.88 -11.78
N ASP A 119 -16.29 -2.57 -12.56
CA ASP A 119 -16.15 -1.85 -13.81
C ASP A 119 -15.55 -0.44 -13.59
N ALA A 120 -16.00 0.27 -12.56
CA ALA A 120 -15.57 1.63 -12.27
C ALA A 120 -14.08 1.70 -11.91
N VAL A 121 -13.62 0.84 -11.00
CA VAL A 121 -12.21 0.84 -10.56
C VAL A 121 -11.29 0.35 -11.66
N MET A 122 -11.69 -0.69 -12.41
CA MET A 122 -10.87 -1.19 -13.51
C MET A 122 -10.80 -0.16 -14.67
N ALA A 123 -11.87 0.58 -14.94
CA ALA A 123 -11.84 1.71 -15.87
C ALA A 123 -10.94 2.84 -15.37
N GLN A 124 -10.98 3.18 -14.08
CA GLN A 124 -10.11 4.17 -13.46
C GLN A 124 -8.64 3.78 -13.60
N GLY A 125 -8.30 2.53 -13.30
CA GLY A 125 -6.96 1.98 -13.49
C GLY A 125 -6.45 2.11 -14.92
N ARG A 126 -7.26 1.72 -15.90
CA ARG A 126 -6.89 1.83 -17.32
C ARG A 126 -6.67 3.28 -17.76
N LEU A 127 -7.57 4.20 -17.36
CA LEU A 127 -7.42 5.62 -17.68
C LEU A 127 -6.15 6.19 -17.03
N MET A 128 -5.95 5.96 -15.73
CA MET A 128 -4.75 6.42 -15.03
C MET A 128 -3.47 5.85 -15.65
N CYS A 129 -3.47 4.58 -16.04
CA CYS A 129 -2.32 3.98 -16.70
C CYS A 129 -2.01 4.65 -18.05
N SER A 130 -3.04 4.96 -18.84
CA SER A 130 -2.88 5.69 -20.09
C SER A 130 -2.38 7.12 -19.89
N LEU A 131 -2.84 7.81 -18.84
CA LEU A 131 -2.37 9.15 -18.49
C LEU A 131 -0.93 9.12 -17.98
N LEU A 132 -0.55 8.10 -17.21
CA LEU A 132 0.81 7.90 -16.72
C LEU A 132 1.78 7.64 -17.88
N ALA A 133 1.40 6.79 -18.83
CA ALA A 133 2.17 6.56 -20.06
C ALA A 133 2.34 7.86 -20.86
N GLN A 134 1.26 8.63 -21.04
CA GLN A 134 1.34 9.95 -21.70
C GLN A 134 2.28 10.90 -20.95
N ALA A 135 2.24 10.92 -19.61
CA ALA A 135 3.14 11.74 -18.82
C ALA A 135 4.61 11.37 -19.02
N HIS A 136 4.94 10.08 -18.99
CA HIS A 136 6.29 9.60 -19.27
C HIS A 136 6.78 9.97 -20.68
N ASP A 137 5.91 9.84 -21.69
CA ASP A 137 6.27 10.09 -23.09
C ASP A 137 6.30 11.58 -23.46
N SER A 138 5.66 12.44 -22.66
CA SER A 138 5.46 13.85 -23.00
C SER A 138 6.71 14.73 -22.91
N GLY A 139 7.70 14.35 -22.10
CA GLY A 139 8.86 15.19 -21.78
C GLY A 139 8.52 16.46 -20.99
N LEU A 140 7.30 16.57 -20.46
CA LEU A 140 6.87 17.69 -19.62
C LEU A 140 7.60 17.66 -18.27
N ALA A 141 7.76 18.85 -17.68
CA ALA A 141 8.37 18.96 -16.35
C ALA A 141 7.35 18.55 -15.28
N GLY A 142 7.77 17.70 -14.34
CA GLY A 142 6.95 17.28 -13.21
C GLY A 142 7.10 15.79 -12.91
N ASP A 143 6.53 15.37 -11.78
CA ASP A 143 6.37 13.96 -11.46
C ASP A 143 5.28 13.34 -12.37
N PRO A 144 5.55 12.22 -13.07
CA PRO A 144 4.59 11.62 -14.01
C PRO A 144 3.25 11.25 -13.38
N LEU A 145 3.24 10.82 -12.11
CA LEU A 145 2.01 10.48 -11.41
C LEU A 145 1.20 11.74 -11.08
N ALA A 146 1.85 12.83 -10.66
CA ALA A 146 1.19 14.12 -10.48
C ALA A 146 0.59 14.67 -11.80
N LEU A 147 1.31 14.52 -12.92
CA LEU A 147 0.79 14.89 -14.24
C LEU A 147 -0.39 14.01 -14.66
N ALA A 148 -0.35 12.71 -14.37
CA ALA A 148 -1.47 11.81 -14.65
C ALA A 148 -2.72 12.17 -13.82
N LEU A 149 -2.56 12.47 -12.53
CA LEU A 149 -3.64 12.94 -11.66
C LEU A 149 -4.22 14.28 -12.15
N ALA A 150 -3.37 15.21 -12.61
CA ALA A 150 -3.83 16.43 -13.27
C ALA A 150 -4.64 16.13 -14.52
N GLY A 151 -4.18 15.18 -15.34
CA GLY A 151 -4.87 14.74 -16.55
C GLY A 151 -6.24 14.10 -16.28
N TYR A 152 -6.41 13.46 -15.12
CA TYR A 152 -7.70 12.91 -14.70
C TYR A 152 -8.68 14.02 -14.31
N ASN A 153 -8.25 14.96 -13.47
CA ASN A 153 -9.11 16.04 -12.93
C ASN A 153 -9.39 17.16 -13.96
N ALA A 154 -8.36 17.66 -14.65
CA ALA A 154 -8.46 18.80 -15.57
C ALA A 154 -8.46 18.41 -17.05
N GLY A 155 -8.24 17.14 -17.37
CA GLY A 155 -8.02 16.66 -18.74
C GLY A 155 -6.57 16.84 -19.20
N TRP A 156 -6.08 15.85 -19.96
CA TRP A 156 -4.70 15.85 -20.47
C TRP A 156 -4.35 17.06 -21.35
N GLY A 157 -5.32 17.58 -22.11
CA GLY A 157 -5.10 18.78 -22.93
C GLY A 157 -4.67 19.99 -22.09
N ALA A 158 -5.26 20.18 -20.91
CA ALA A 158 -4.87 21.28 -20.01
C ALA A 158 -3.44 21.13 -19.48
N VAL A 159 -3.00 19.89 -19.24
CA VAL A 159 -1.62 19.56 -18.84
C VAL A 159 -0.64 19.93 -19.95
N GLN A 160 -0.98 19.60 -21.21
CA GLN A 160 -0.16 19.94 -22.37
C GLN A 160 -0.09 21.45 -22.60
N ASP A 161 -1.23 22.15 -22.57
CA ASP A 161 -1.33 23.59 -22.82
C ASP A 161 -0.50 24.41 -21.81
N HIS A 162 -0.41 23.93 -20.57
CA HIS A 162 0.37 24.59 -19.50
C HIS A 162 1.80 24.06 -19.35
N GLY A 163 2.20 23.05 -20.13
CA GLY A 163 3.54 22.49 -20.04
C GLY A 163 3.84 21.72 -18.75
N GLY A 164 2.81 21.23 -18.05
CA GLY A 164 2.91 20.60 -16.73
C GLY A 164 1.58 20.64 -15.98
N VAL A 165 1.61 20.53 -14.64
CA VAL A 165 0.39 20.65 -13.82
C VAL A 165 -0.23 22.05 -14.03
N PRO A 166 -1.49 22.16 -14.47
CA PRO A 166 -2.11 23.45 -14.74
C PRO A 166 -2.27 24.27 -13.45
N PRO A 167 -2.24 25.61 -13.51
CA PRO A 167 -2.38 26.48 -12.34
C PRO A 167 -3.83 26.61 -11.87
N TYR A 168 -4.59 25.51 -11.92
CA TYR A 168 -5.94 25.43 -11.39
C TYR A 168 -5.86 24.98 -9.94
N GLN A 169 -6.39 25.81 -9.04
CA GLN A 169 -6.35 25.53 -7.60
C GLN A 169 -6.96 24.16 -7.28
N GLU A 170 -8.11 23.84 -7.88
CA GLU A 170 -8.78 22.55 -7.72
C GLU A 170 -7.87 21.37 -8.08
N THR A 171 -7.14 21.45 -9.20
CA THR A 171 -6.25 20.37 -9.66
C THR A 171 -5.03 20.21 -8.78
N GLN A 172 -4.44 21.31 -8.30
CA GLN A 172 -3.30 21.27 -7.38
C GLN A 172 -3.71 20.65 -6.04
N GLU A 173 -4.84 21.09 -5.48
CA GLU A 173 -5.40 20.53 -4.25
C GLU A 173 -5.77 19.06 -4.40
N TYR A 174 -6.32 18.66 -5.56
CA TYR A 174 -6.65 17.28 -5.87
C TYR A 174 -5.40 16.37 -5.83
N ILE A 175 -4.30 16.77 -6.45
CA ILE A 175 -3.03 16.01 -6.44
C ILE A 175 -2.49 15.89 -5.01
N GLU A 176 -2.38 17.02 -4.30
CA GLU A 176 -1.83 17.04 -2.94
C GLU A 176 -2.65 16.15 -2.00
N LYS A 177 -3.98 16.27 -2.06
CA LYS A 177 -4.92 15.47 -1.25
C LYS A 177 -4.78 13.98 -1.52
N ILE A 178 -4.67 13.57 -2.80
CA ILE A 178 -4.54 12.16 -3.18
C ILE A 178 -3.20 11.59 -2.74
N LEU A 179 -2.08 12.29 -3.02
CA LEU A 179 -0.76 11.77 -2.67
C LEU A 179 -0.56 11.70 -1.15
N ALA A 180 -1.06 12.68 -0.41
CA ALA A 180 -1.04 12.65 1.06
C ALA A 180 -1.88 11.47 1.60
N LYS A 181 -3.10 11.27 1.07
CA LYS A 181 -3.97 10.18 1.51
C LYS A 181 -3.43 8.80 1.12
N ALA A 182 -2.87 8.67 -0.08
CA ALA A 182 -2.22 7.45 -0.53
C ALA A 182 -1.02 7.10 0.37
N SER A 183 -0.22 8.10 0.76
CA SER A 183 0.88 7.89 1.70
C SER A 183 0.40 7.50 3.10
N GLU A 184 -0.72 8.06 3.58
CA GLU A 184 -1.34 7.67 4.86
C GLU A 184 -1.82 6.21 4.85
N TRP A 185 -2.38 5.75 3.73
CA TRP A 185 -2.85 4.38 3.57
C TRP A 185 -1.80 3.40 3.08
N THR A 186 -0.58 3.85 2.78
CA THR A 186 0.48 2.94 2.38
C THR A 186 1.25 2.50 3.60
N VAL A 187 1.28 1.19 3.85
CA VAL A 187 2.20 0.60 4.82
C VAL A 187 3.56 0.46 4.11
N PRO A 188 4.58 1.29 4.43
CA PRO A 188 5.84 1.29 3.69
C PRO A 188 6.56 -0.05 3.85
N PRO A 189 7.20 -0.61 2.82
CA PRO A 189 7.86 -1.90 2.93
C PRO A 189 9.00 -1.84 3.96
N VAL A 190 9.09 -2.84 4.83
CA VAL A 190 10.21 -2.93 5.78
C VAL A 190 11.48 -3.30 5.04
N SER A 191 12.41 -2.35 4.97
CA SER A 191 13.75 -2.55 4.41
C SER A 191 14.75 -3.06 5.46
N GLY A 192 15.74 -3.84 5.04
CA GLY A 192 16.82 -4.32 5.90
C GLY A 192 17.10 -5.81 5.75
N ASN A 193 18.09 -6.29 6.51
CA ASN A 193 18.53 -7.68 6.52
C ASN A 193 18.43 -8.22 7.95
N GLY A 194 18.12 -9.52 8.10
CA GLY A 194 18.08 -10.21 9.38
C GLY A 194 16.81 -11.02 9.58
N ALA A 195 16.81 -11.89 10.60
CA ALA A 195 15.68 -12.77 10.88
C ALA A 195 14.39 -12.00 11.21
N GLY A 196 14.51 -10.93 12.02
CA GLY A 196 13.38 -10.08 12.40
C GLY A 196 12.76 -9.33 11.22
N THR A 197 13.57 -8.61 10.42
CA THR A 197 13.10 -7.97 9.19
C THR A 197 12.47 -8.98 8.24
N GLY A 198 13.08 -10.15 8.07
CA GLY A 198 12.51 -11.22 7.23
C GLY A 198 11.17 -11.74 7.78
N ALA A 199 10.98 -11.79 9.10
CA ALA A 199 9.72 -12.18 9.71
C ALA A 199 8.63 -11.14 9.41
N VAL A 200 8.93 -9.85 9.54
CA VAL A 200 7.98 -8.78 9.19
C VAL A 200 7.62 -8.81 7.71
N GLN A 201 8.60 -8.97 6.82
CA GLN A 201 8.35 -9.08 5.37
C GLN A 201 7.45 -10.28 5.02
N ARG A 202 7.64 -11.44 5.66
CA ARG A 202 6.76 -12.61 5.49
C ARG A 202 5.35 -12.34 6.00
N ALA A 203 5.21 -11.68 7.15
CA ALA A 203 3.89 -11.34 7.69
C ALA A 203 3.18 -10.27 6.83
N ALA A 204 3.93 -9.30 6.29
CA ALA A 204 3.41 -8.24 5.43
C ALA A 204 2.82 -8.78 4.12
N ALA A 205 3.31 -9.91 3.61
CA ALA A 205 2.72 -10.61 2.46
C ALA A 205 1.29 -11.13 2.73
N TYR A 206 0.82 -11.09 3.98
CA TYR A 206 -0.52 -11.50 4.39
C TYR A 206 -1.38 -10.33 4.89
N LEU A 207 -0.97 -9.07 4.71
CA LEU A 207 -1.84 -7.92 4.98
C LEU A 207 -3.18 -8.07 4.23
N GLY A 208 -4.28 -7.71 4.89
CA GLY A 208 -5.64 -7.94 4.40
C GLY A 208 -6.15 -9.37 4.57
N THR A 209 -5.33 -10.33 5.02
CA THR A 209 -5.82 -11.69 5.32
C THR A 209 -6.75 -11.65 6.54
N PRO A 210 -7.93 -12.28 6.48
CA PRO A 210 -8.86 -12.26 7.62
C PRO A 210 -8.31 -12.88 8.89
N TYR A 211 -8.77 -12.39 10.04
CA TYR A 211 -8.57 -13.06 11.31
C TYR A 211 -9.40 -14.35 11.39
N SER A 212 -8.78 -15.44 11.85
CA SER A 212 -9.46 -16.70 12.12
C SER A 212 -9.03 -17.27 13.48
N TRP A 213 -9.93 -17.31 14.46
CA TRP A 213 -9.63 -17.79 15.82
C TRP A 213 -9.13 -19.23 15.82
N GLY A 214 -7.90 -19.47 16.30
CA GLY A 214 -7.27 -20.78 16.24
C GLY A 214 -6.80 -21.20 14.85
N GLY A 215 -7.10 -20.40 13.82
CA GLY A 215 -6.69 -20.62 12.44
C GLY A 215 -5.24 -20.21 12.20
N GLY A 216 -4.67 -20.69 11.10
CA GLY A 216 -3.28 -20.44 10.74
C GLY A 216 -2.34 -21.53 11.25
N THR A 217 -1.27 -21.74 10.48
CA THR A 217 -0.19 -22.68 10.76
C THR A 217 1.13 -22.04 10.35
N PRO A 218 2.28 -22.64 10.70
CA PRO A 218 3.55 -22.17 10.17
C PRO A 218 3.67 -22.16 8.64
N SER A 219 2.80 -22.90 7.93
CA SER A 219 2.78 -22.96 6.47
C SER A 219 1.82 -21.95 5.83
N GLY A 220 1.08 -21.15 6.62
CA GLY A 220 0.15 -20.15 6.10
C GLY A 220 -1.24 -20.17 6.75
N PRO A 221 -2.21 -19.42 6.17
CA PRO A 221 -3.54 -19.24 6.75
C PRO A 221 -4.36 -20.53 6.71
N GLY A 222 -5.16 -20.74 7.74
CA GLY A 222 -5.97 -21.94 7.94
C GLY A 222 -7.34 -21.61 8.51
N TYR A 223 -8.24 -22.59 8.48
CA TYR A 223 -9.54 -22.47 9.14
C TYR A 223 -9.38 -22.57 10.65
N GLY A 224 -10.16 -21.77 11.36
CA GLY A 224 -10.21 -21.73 12.81
C GLY A 224 -11.38 -22.51 13.37
N PHE A 225 -11.70 -22.23 14.62
CA PHE A 225 -12.85 -22.79 15.33
C PHE A 225 -13.47 -21.75 16.26
N CYS A 226 -14.64 -22.07 16.82
CA CYS A 226 -15.28 -21.22 17.81
C CYS A 226 -15.44 -22.00 19.12
N ASP A 227 -15.10 -21.38 20.25
CA ASP A 227 -14.96 -22.04 21.55
C ASP A 227 -16.07 -21.68 22.55
N GLY A 228 -17.17 -21.10 22.06
CA GLY A 228 -18.26 -20.55 22.87
C GLY A 228 -18.05 -19.11 23.34
N VAL A 229 -16.86 -18.53 23.15
CA VAL A 229 -16.56 -17.12 23.47
C VAL A 229 -15.97 -16.41 22.25
N ASN A 230 -14.98 -17.02 21.61
CA ASN A 230 -14.19 -16.46 20.54
C ASN A 230 -14.53 -17.07 19.17
N GLY A 231 -14.13 -16.38 18.10
CA GLY A 231 -14.37 -16.81 16.72
C GLY A 231 -15.74 -16.45 16.14
N TYR A 232 -16.58 -15.73 16.89
CA TYR A 232 -17.92 -15.34 16.46
C TYR A 232 -18.00 -13.89 15.96
N THR A 233 -18.92 -13.65 15.02
CA THR A 233 -19.40 -12.30 14.66
C THR A 233 -20.91 -12.37 14.49
N ASN A 234 -21.64 -11.46 15.13
CA ASN A 234 -23.11 -11.42 15.08
C ASN A 234 -23.77 -12.78 15.40
N GLY A 235 -23.23 -13.51 16.39
CA GLY A 235 -23.71 -14.83 16.81
C GLY A 235 -23.40 -15.99 15.86
N ARG A 236 -22.77 -15.73 14.71
CA ARG A 236 -22.34 -16.76 13.75
C ARG A 236 -20.90 -17.13 14.00
N CYS A 237 -20.59 -18.43 13.99
CA CYS A 237 -19.21 -18.91 14.03
C CYS A 237 -18.53 -18.59 12.69
N MET A 238 -17.73 -17.52 12.69
CA MET A 238 -17.03 -17.06 11.49
C MET A 238 -15.69 -17.79 11.32
N ALA A 239 -14.97 -18.07 12.40
CA ALA A 239 -13.65 -18.70 12.35
C ALA A 239 -13.66 -20.06 11.61
N SER A 240 -14.73 -20.85 11.72
CA SER A 240 -14.82 -22.15 11.05
C SER A 240 -14.96 -22.09 9.52
N ILE A 241 -15.36 -20.93 8.99
CA ILE A 241 -15.53 -20.70 7.55
C ILE A 241 -14.54 -19.67 7.01
N THR A 242 -13.71 -19.09 7.87
CA THR A 242 -12.72 -18.07 7.53
C THR A 242 -11.33 -18.71 7.48
N LYS A 243 -10.70 -18.70 6.31
CA LYS A 243 -9.31 -19.12 6.16
C LYS A 243 -8.41 -17.91 6.46
N GLY A 244 -7.67 -17.96 7.55
CA GLY A 244 -6.94 -16.80 8.06
C GLY A 244 -5.89 -17.14 9.11
N PHE A 245 -5.47 -16.13 9.86
CA PHE A 245 -4.56 -16.27 11.00
C PHE A 245 -5.22 -15.75 12.28
N ASP A 246 -4.84 -16.30 13.43
CA ASP A 246 -4.90 -15.56 14.69
C ASP A 246 -3.55 -14.88 15.02
N CYS A 247 -3.51 -14.13 16.11
CA CYS A 247 -2.37 -13.31 16.48
C CYS A 247 -1.07 -14.11 16.59
N SER A 248 -1.09 -15.24 17.32
CA SER A 248 0.10 -16.05 17.55
C SER A 248 0.47 -16.94 16.37
N SER A 249 -0.48 -17.43 15.56
CA SER A 249 -0.15 -18.19 14.35
C SER A 249 0.49 -17.34 13.25
N LEU A 250 0.09 -16.05 13.12
CA LEU A 250 0.76 -15.11 12.22
C LEU A 250 2.22 -14.92 12.61
N VAL A 251 2.47 -14.66 13.90
CA VAL A 251 3.82 -14.52 14.46
C VAL A 251 4.63 -15.81 14.29
N GLN A 252 4.00 -16.96 14.56
CA GLN A 252 4.62 -18.27 14.41
C GLN A 252 5.05 -18.54 12.96
N MET A 253 4.16 -18.29 11.99
CA MET A 253 4.45 -18.42 10.56
C MET A 253 5.58 -17.47 10.14
N ALA A 254 5.50 -16.21 10.56
CA ALA A 254 6.48 -15.20 10.24
C ALA A 254 7.89 -15.58 10.71
N TRP A 255 8.03 -16.10 11.93
CA TRP A 255 9.34 -16.49 12.47
C TRP A 255 9.80 -17.89 12.12
N TRP A 256 8.91 -18.77 11.62
CA TRP A 256 9.18 -20.21 11.44
C TRP A 256 10.51 -20.57 10.76
N PRO A 257 10.96 -19.88 9.70
CA PRO A 257 12.24 -20.21 9.05
C PRO A 257 13.48 -19.95 9.92
N ALA A 258 13.38 -19.10 10.94
CA ALA A 258 14.48 -18.69 11.81
C ALA A 258 14.34 -19.27 13.24
N THR A 259 13.15 -19.13 13.83
CA THR A 259 12.86 -19.56 15.21
C THR A 259 11.48 -20.19 15.27
N GLN A 260 11.40 -21.44 15.76
CA GLN A 260 10.15 -22.18 15.88
C GLN A 260 9.41 -21.80 17.16
N LEU A 261 8.60 -20.75 17.06
CA LEU A 261 7.82 -20.25 18.19
C LEU A 261 6.64 -21.18 18.53
N PRO A 262 6.26 -21.31 19.82
CA PRO A 262 5.06 -22.03 20.24
C PRO A 262 3.76 -21.47 19.65
N ARG A 263 2.65 -22.22 19.76
CA ARG A 263 1.37 -21.87 19.13
C ARG A 263 0.63 -20.71 19.82
N VAL A 264 0.77 -20.57 21.14
CA VAL A 264 -0.02 -19.63 21.96
C VAL A 264 0.83 -18.42 22.34
N ALA A 265 0.24 -17.21 22.32
CA ALA A 265 0.95 -15.96 22.60
C ALA A 265 1.71 -15.96 23.94
N ALA A 266 1.10 -16.48 25.01
CA ALA A 266 1.74 -16.62 26.31
C ALA A 266 3.00 -17.51 26.26
N ASP A 267 2.94 -18.62 25.52
CA ASP A 267 4.08 -19.52 25.35
C ASP A 267 5.17 -18.89 24.47
N GLN A 268 4.79 -18.06 23.49
CA GLN A 268 5.75 -17.29 22.68
C GLN A 268 6.50 -16.28 23.53
N TYR A 269 5.81 -15.59 24.45
CA TYR A 269 6.48 -14.73 25.43
C TYR A 269 7.43 -15.55 26.31
N ALA A 270 6.95 -16.64 26.90
CA ALA A 270 7.78 -17.49 27.76
C ALA A 270 9.03 -18.02 27.05
N ALA A 271 8.91 -18.41 25.78
CA ALA A 271 10.02 -18.90 24.95
C ALA A 271 11.06 -17.83 24.62
N THR A 272 10.71 -16.54 24.72
CA THR A 272 11.55 -15.41 24.32
C THR A 272 11.86 -14.45 25.49
N ALA A 273 11.40 -14.77 26.70
CA ALA A 273 11.51 -13.90 27.87
C ALA A 273 12.97 -13.66 28.34
N SER A 274 13.93 -14.45 27.88
CA SER A 274 15.37 -14.27 28.17
C SER A 274 16.00 -13.10 27.41
N THR A 275 15.31 -12.54 26.42
CA THR A 275 15.76 -11.43 25.56
C THR A 275 14.73 -10.30 25.53
N PRO A 276 14.45 -9.65 26.69
CA PRO A 276 13.52 -8.54 26.74
C PRO A 276 14.04 -7.33 25.96
N VAL A 277 13.14 -6.57 25.36
CA VAL A 277 13.45 -5.34 24.61
C VAL A 277 12.66 -4.18 25.19
N SER A 278 13.35 -3.07 25.49
CA SER A 278 12.68 -1.83 25.88
C SER A 278 12.04 -1.15 24.66
N ARG A 279 10.98 -0.36 24.90
CA ARG A 279 10.19 0.23 23.82
C ARG A 279 11.00 1.12 22.87
N ASP A 280 12.02 1.79 23.37
CA ASP A 280 12.97 2.64 22.62
C ASP A 280 14.02 1.83 21.83
N GLN A 281 14.12 0.52 22.07
CA GLN A 281 15.06 -0.39 21.42
C GLN A 281 14.38 -1.39 20.47
N LEU A 282 13.07 -1.21 20.24
CA LEU A 282 12.30 -2.05 19.33
C LEU A 282 12.87 -2.00 17.92
N GLN A 283 12.98 -3.19 17.32
CA GLN A 283 13.45 -3.42 15.96
C GLN A 283 12.43 -4.28 15.21
N PRO A 284 12.35 -4.14 13.87
CA PRO A 284 11.45 -4.96 13.08
C PRO A 284 11.59 -6.46 13.39
N GLY A 285 10.47 -7.08 13.75
CA GLY A 285 10.36 -8.50 14.08
C GLY A 285 10.37 -8.83 15.57
N ASP A 286 10.68 -7.87 16.45
CA ASP A 286 10.47 -8.04 17.89
C ASP A 286 9.00 -8.36 18.18
N LEU A 287 8.75 -9.19 19.20
CA LEU A 287 7.39 -9.56 19.60
C LEU A 287 6.90 -8.59 20.65
N VAL A 288 5.69 -8.06 20.47
CA VAL A 288 5.02 -7.13 21.41
C VAL A 288 3.79 -7.82 21.98
N PHE A 289 3.61 -7.76 23.30
CA PHE A 289 2.58 -8.54 24.02
C PHE A 289 1.65 -7.66 24.84
N TRP A 290 0.38 -8.08 24.93
CA TRP A 290 -0.64 -7.49 25.80
C TRP A 290 -1.28 -8.54 26.71
N THR A 291 -1.63 -8.13 27.92
CA THR A 291 -2.14 -9.03 28.98
C THR A 291 -3.30 -8.43 29.77
N ASN A 292 -4.16 -9.30 30.29
CA ASN A 292 -5.18 -8.97 31.28
C ASN A 292 -4.94 -9.67 32.65
N GLY A 293 -3.70 -10.07 32.95
CA GLY A 293 -3.40 -10.82 34.18
C GLY A 293 -1.96 -11.30 34.32
N GLY A 294 -0.96 -10.56 33.85
CA GLY A 294 0.47 -10.97 33.88
C GLY A 294 0.82 -11.99 32.79
N THR A 295 1.90 -12.76 32.96
CA THR A 295 2.41 -13.67 31.91
C THR A 295 1.40 -14.72 31.44
N THR A 296 0.59 -15.26 32.35
CA THR A 296 -0.44 -16.27 32.03
C THR A 296 -1.70 -15.68 31.42
N GLY A 297 -1.87 -14.36 31.49
CA GLY A 297 -2.98 -13.60 30.91
C GLY A 297 -2.66 -12.95 29.57
N ILE A 298 -1.51 -13.28 28.95
CA ILE A 298 -1.15 -12.75 27.63
C ILE A 298 -2.17 -13.26 26.61
N TYR A 299 -2.98 -12.33 26.10
CA TYR A 299 -4.06 -12.62 25.16
C TYR A 299 -3.74 -12.19 23.74
N HIS A 300 -2.72 -11.34 23.54
CA HIS A 300 -2.34 -10.84 22.22
C HIS A 300 -0.83 -10.76 22.03
N VAL A 301 -0.41 -10.98 20.79
CA VAL A 301 0.98 -10.81 20.33
C VAL A 301 0.98 -10.18 18.94
N ALA A 302 1.98 -9.34 18.69
CA ALA A 302 2.22 -8.70 17.39
C ALA A 302 3.70 -8.70 17.04
N LEU A 303 4.02 -8.52 15.77
CA LEU A 303 5.38 -8.19 15.32
C LEU A 303 5.54 -6.66 15.37
N TYR A 304 6.61 -6.15 15.95
CA TYR A 304 6.99 -4.77 15.74
C TYR A 304 7.34 -4.57 14.27
N TYR A 305 6.66 -3.62 13.62
CA TYR A 305 6.81 -3.35 12.19
C TYR A 305 7.98 -2.41 11.92
N GLY A 306 8.15 -1.40 12.80
CA GLY A 306 9.01 -0.24 12.58
C GLY A 306 8.25 1.05 12.88
N ASP A 307 8.96 2.15 13.12
CA ASP A 307 8.40 3.50 13.26
C ASP A 307 7.18 3.62 14.21
N GLY A 308 7.22 2.88 15.32
CA GLY A 308 6.14 2.89 16.32
C GLY A 308 4.89 2.09 15.93
N HIS A 309 4.95 1.29 14.87
CA HIS A 309 3.85 0.46 14.39
C HIS A 309 4.08 -1.03 14.70
N VAL A 310 2.98 -1.79 14.73
CA VAL A 310 2.97 -3.25 14.86
C VAL A 310 2.15 -3.88 13.73
N LEU A 311 2.56 -5.05 13.28
CA LEU A 311 1.83 -5.90 12.35
C LEU A 311 1.21 -7.05 13.14
N HIS A 312 -0.11 -7.20 13.06
CA HIS A 312 -0.84 -8.20 13.84
C HIS A 312 -2.08 -8.76 13.12
N ALA A 313 -2.61 -9.87 13.64
CA ALA A 313 -3.97 -10.34 13.35
C ALA A 313 -4.84 -10.02 14.59
N PRO A 314 -5.66 -8.94 14.59
CA PRO A 314 -6.20 -8.37 15.82
C PRO A 314 -7.31 -9.18 16.50
N ARG A 315 -8.37 -9.54 15.77
CA ARG A 315 -9.55 -10.27 16.30
C ARG A 315 -10.53 -10.61 15.17
N THR A 316 -11.51 -11.47 15.46
CA THR A 316 -12.58 -11.85 14.53
C THR A 316 -13.29 -10.63 13.94
N GLY A 317 -13.49 -10.63 12.62
CA GLY A 317 -14.12 -9.52 11.88
C GLY A 317 -13.16 -8.38 11.53
N ARG A 318 -11.86 -8.60 11.72
CA ARG A 318 -10.78 -7.71 11.28
C ARG A 318 -9.73 -8.52 10.53
N ASP A 319 -8.86 -7.82 9.82
CA ASP A 319 -7.83 -8.41 8.99
C ASP A 319 -6.43 -8.13 9.53
N VAL A 320 -5.47 -8.91 9.04
CA VAL A 320 -4.05 -8.66 9.27
C VAL A 320 -3.72 -7.25 8.78
N SER A 321 -3.18 -6.43 9.69
CA SER A 321 -2.98 -5.00 9.45
C SER A 321 -1.76 -4.48 10.21
N VAL A 322 -1.25 -3.33 9.78
CA VAL A 322 -0.27 -2.53 10.50
C VAL A 322 -0.97 -1.38 11.22
N GLN A 323 -0.73 -1.23 12.51
CA GLN A 323 -1.35 -0.16 13.31
C GLN A 323 -0.30 0.50 14.19
N PRO A 324 -0.48 1.78 14.56
CA PRO A 324 0.30 2.37 15.63
C PRO A 324 0.25 1.46 16.87
N LEU A 325 1.39 1.22 17.50
CA LEU A 325 1.51 0.32 18.65
C LEU A 325 0.52 0.70 19.76
N ASP A 326 0.31 2.00 19.97
CA ASP A 326 -0.59 2.53 21.00
C ASP A 326 -2.07 2.37 20.67
N ASP A 327 -2.42 2.16 19.40
CA ASP A 327 -3.81 1.98 18.93
C ASP A 327 -4.17 0.50 18.71
N ALA A 328 -3.15 -0.37 18.59
CA ALA A 328 -3.33 -1.78 18.25
C ALA A 328 -4.14 -2.56 19.29
N MET A 329 -3.95 -2.26 20.58
CA MET A 329 -4.63 -2.83 21.74
C MET A 329 -4.63 -1.79 22.87
N PRO A 330 -5.48 -1.92 23.92
CA PRO A 330 -5.50 -0.96 25.03
C PRO A 330 -4.11 -0.70 25.60
N THR A 331 -3.70 0.57 25.66
CA THR A 331 -2.35 0.95 26.12
C THR A 331 -2.05 0.44 27.54
N ALA A 332 -3.08 0.36 28.39
CA ALA A 332 -2.97 -0.15 29.76
C ALA A 332 -2.64 -1.65 29.84
N ASP A 333 -2.90 -2.41 28.77
CA ASP A 333 -2.66 -3.85 28.70
C ASP A 333 -1.27 -4.16 28.14
N PHE A 334 -0.51 -3.17 27.68
CA PHE A 334 0.85 -3.37 27.17
C PHE A 334 1.71 -4.04 28.25
N TYR A 335 2.22 -5.24 27.93
CA TYR A 335 2.98 -6.03 28.88
C TYR A 335 4.49 -5.86 28.72
N GLY A 336 4.96 -5.93 27.47
CA GLY A 336 6.38 -5.83 27.16
C GLY A 336 6.69 -6.37 25.77
N ALA A 337 7.98 -6.36 25.44
CA ALA A 337 8.48 -6.87 24.17
C ALA A 337 9.70 -7.78 24.36
N THR A 338 9.89 -8.70 23.42
CA THR A 338 11.03 -9.64 23.40
C THR A 338 11.59 -9.79 21.99
N ARG A 339 12.86 -10.18 21.89
CA ARG A 339 13.53 -10.43 20.61
C ARG A 339 13.81 -11.92 20.43
N PRO A 340 13.13 -12.62 19.50
CA PRO A 340 13.51 -13.98 19.16
C PRO A 340 14.97 -14.04 18.67
N VAL A 341 15.70 -15.07 19.11
CA VAL A 341 17.10 -15.33 18.76
C VAL A 341 17.27 -16.69 18.09
#